data_AF-A0AAX2GXB4-F1
#
_entry.id   AF-A0AAX2GXB4-F1
#
_cell.length_a   1.000
_cell.length_b   1.000
_cell.length_c   1.000
_cell.angle_alpha   90.00
_cell.angle_beta   90.00
_cell.angle_gamma   90.00
#
_symmetry.space_group_name_H-M   'P 1'
#
loop_
_entity.id
_entity.type
_entity.pdbx_description
1 polymer ?
#
loop_
_entity_poly.entity_id
_entity_poly.type
_entity_poly.pdbx_seq_one_letter_code
_entity_poly.pdbx_strand_id
1 'polypeptide(L)'
;MQLFKTMEEDKDLDLILPLVGNVKSIVEKSYTVKMKGGKVTKKTLYFQNIQEFNTTGKPIKKHITVVLGERTDDVISWQYNEEGALVLEERKAKNFPYKHLYKYDEQGRLIEEPWGDFQRKISYDALGNATEVYYYNKKGALEWRNVWVNDPHGNVIEEVRYTASGELIGKETAAYDAQHRKILGEEFTADGQRTERTTYKYNKLGLLTDRILIVYADDNPDEITMRMVQKCLYDDKGRLLENSFVDTANLNDEMGANYLNEYHYNEAGLMVQKRIYDIQGYLPKDQRPTRPNAREEYTYDSTGNWVKKVTYENGNITEIETREIIYY
;
A
#
# COMPACT_ATOMS: atom_id res chain seq x y z
N MET A 1 -14.12 -6.14 -18.02
CA MET A 1 -14.55 -5.89 -16.62
C MET A 1 -13.28 -5.63 -15.85
N GLN A 2 -12.93 -4.35 -15.77
CA GLN A 2 -11.65 -3.83 -15.32
C GLN A 2 -11.54 -3.85 -13.79
N LEU A 3 -10.31 -4.00 -13.31
CA LEU A 3 -9.81 -3.66 -11.97
C LEU A 3 -10.20 -4.59 -10.82
N PHE A 4 -9.50 -5.72 -10.68
CA PHE A 4 -9.14 -6.26 -9.35
C PHE A 4 -7.78 -6.93 -9.42
N LYS A 5 -6.72 -6.14 -9.64
CA LYS A 5 -5.36 -6.54 -9.30
C LYS A 5 -4.85 -5.68 -8.15
N THR A 6 -4.59 -6.39 -7.06
CA THR A 6 -3.60 -6.10 -6.02
C THR A 6 -3.57 -4.67 -5.47
N MET A 7 -4.56 -4.37 -4.64
CA MET A 7 -4.38 -3.45 -3.49
C MET A 7 -3.27 -3.90 -2.51
N GLU A 8 -2.56 -5.02 -2.78
CA GLU A 8 -1.40 -5.47 -2.01
C GLU A 8 -0.05 -5.07 -2.62
N GLU A 9 0.05 -4.80 -3.93
CA GLU A 9 1.34 -4.41 -4.55
C GLU A 9 1.54 -2.88 -4.62
N ASP A 10 0.48 -2.08 -4.45
CA ASP A 10 0.53 -0.61 -4.42
C ASP A 10 0.29 0.00 -3.03
N LYS A 11 0.21 -0.82 -1.98
CA LYS A 11 0.30 -0.31 -0.61
C LYS A 11 1.77 -0.04 -0.28
N ASP A 12 2.03 1.18 0.17
CA ASP A 12 3.22 1.61 0.91
C ASP A 12 4.47 1.97 0.09
N LEU A 13 4.39 3.10 -0.63
CA LEU A 13 5.51 4.06 -0.63
C LEU A 13 5.16 5.40 0.03
N ASP A 14 3.92 5.55 0.54
CA ASP A 14 3.75 6.37 1.72
C ASP A 14 4.36 5.60 2.88
N LEU A 15 5.53 6.05 3.34
CA LEU A 15 6.19 5.53 4.53
C LEU A 15 5.20 5.65 5.71
N ILE A 16 4.39 4.61 5.94
CA ILE A 16 3.84 4.34 7.25
C ILE A 16 5.06 3.98 8.09
N LEU A 17 5.68 4.99 8.70
CA LEU A 17 6.82 4.80 9.58
C LEU A 17 6.38 3.80 10.67
N PRO A 18 6.98 2.60 10.73
CA PRO A 18 6.60 1.61 11.73
C PRO A 18 6.87 2.19 13.11
N LEU A 19 6.00 1.84 14.05
CA LEU A 19 6.15 2.29 15.42
C LEU A 19 7.36 1.63 16.08
N VAL A 20 8.22 2.42 16.69
CA VAL A 20 9.41 1.95 17.39
C VAL A 20 9.12 1.82 18.88
N GLY A 21 9.54 0.72 19.48
CA GLY A 21 9.37 0.44 20.91
C GLY A 21 8.00 -0.14 21.27
N ASN A 22 7.83 -0.48 22.55
CA ASN A 22 6.63 -1.12 23.08
C ASN A 22 5.53 -0.06 23.27
N VAL A 23 4.87 0.32 22.19
CA VAL A 23 3.74 1.25 22.21
C VAL A 23 2.52 0.54 22.81
N LYS A 24 1.88 1.21 23.78
CA LYS A 24 0.63 0.78 24.40
C LYS A 24 -0.58 1.42 23.72
N SER A 25 -0.51 2.72 23.44
CA SER A 25 -1.57 3.42 22.71
C SER A 25 -1.08 4.67 21.98
N ILE A 26 -1.86 5.08 20.98
CA ILE A 26 -1.66 6.30 20.21
C ILE A 26 -2.99 7.03 20.08
N VAL A 27 -2.98 8.33 20.33
CA VAL A 27 -4.07 9.23 19.93
C VAL A 27 -3.60 10.06 18.75
N GLU A 28 -4.22 9.88 17.60
CA GLU A 28 -3.94 10.66 16.39
C GLU A 28 -5.04 11.69 16.16
N LYS A 29 -4.64 12.92 15.81
CA LYS A 29 -5.55 14.02 15.49
C LYS A 29 -5.04 14.75 14.26
N SER A 30 -5.93 14.99 13.30
CA SER A 30 -5.63 15.73 12.07
C SER A 30 -6.52 16.98 11.99
N TYR A 31 -5.88 18.10 11.65
CA TYR A 31 -6.49 19.44 11.67
C TYR A 31 -6.31 20.13 10.34
N THR A 32 -7.39 20.71 9.80
CA THR A 32 -7.26 21.75 8.78
C THR A 32 -6.91 23.07 9.43
N VAL A 33 -6.15 23.90 8.71
CA VAL A 33 -5.59 25.13 9.25
C VAL A 33 -6.06 26.35 8.46
N LYS A 34 -6.42 27.43 9.17
CA LYS A 34 -6.63 28.76 8.56
C LYS A 34 -5.50 29.71 8.95
N MET A 35 -4.90 30.32 7.93
CA MET A 35 -3.80 31.28 8.07
C MET A 35 -4.31 32.72 7.89
N LYS A 36 -3.76 33.67 8.67
CA LYS A 36 -3.92 35.12 8.44
C LYS A 36 -2.63 35.83 8.81
N GLY A 37 -2.06 36.62 7.90
CA GLY A 37 -0.80 37.33 8.13
C GLY A 37 0.38 36.41 8.45
N GLY A 38 0.48 35.25 7.78
CA GLY A 38 1.56 34.27 7.98
C GLY A 38 1.47 33.46 9.27
N LYS A 39 0.41 33.62 10.08
CA LYS A 39 0.21 32.89 11.32
C LYS A 39 -1.04 32.02 11.27
N VAL A 40 -0.98 30.88 11.96
CA VAL A 40 -2.15 30.03 12.22
C VAL A 40 -3.11 30.79 13.12
N THR A 41 -4.35 30.99 12.64
CA THR A 41 -5.41 31.66 13.41
C THR A 41 -6.49 30.71 13.89
N LYS A 42 -6.70 29.59 13.20
CA LYS A 42 -7.66 28.56 13.59
C LYS A 42 -7.16 27.19 13.15
N LYS A 43 -7.40 26.20 14.01
CA LYS A 43 -7.30 24.77 13.69
C LYS A 43 -8.68 24.16 13.81
N THR A 44 -9.08 23.35 12.84
CA THR A 44 -10.35 22.63 12.87
C THR A 44 -10.05 21.13 12.83
N LEU A 45 -10.36 20.43 13.92
CA LEU A 45 -10.22 18.97 13.98
C LEU A 45 -11.17 18.36 12.96
N TYR A 46 -10.65 17.52 12.06
CA TYR A 46 -11.50 16.81 11.11
C TYR A 46 -11.33 15.29 11.20
N PHE A 47 -10.27 14.79 11.83
CA PHE A 47 -10.10 13.37 12.07
C PHE A 47 -9.47 13.12 13.44
N GLN A 48 -9.97 12.10 14.13
CA GLN A 48 -9.39 11.63 15.38
C GLN A 48 -9.59 10.13 15.51
N ASN A 49 -8.53 9.42 15.88
CA ASN A 49 -8.61 8.03 16.28
C ASN A 49 -7.69 7.71 17.46
N ILE A 50 -8.01 6.63 18.17
CA ILE A 50 -7.23 6.08 19.26
C ILE A 50 -6.93 4.64 18.92
N GLN A 51 -5.66 4.26 18.91
CA GLN A 51 -5.22 2.89 18.69
C GLN A 51 -4.57 2.34 19.96
N GLU A 52 -4.92 1.12 20.30
CA GLU A 52 -4.37 0.37 21.42
C GLU A 52 -3.68 -0.88 20.88
N PHE A 53 -2.53 -1.21 21.47
CA PHE A 53 -1.71 -2.33 21.08
C PHE A 53 -1.55 -3.27 22.27
N ASN A 54 -1.23 -4.54 22.01
CA ASN A 54 -0.78 -5.46 23.05
C ASN A 54 0.75 -5.32 23.28
N THR A 55 1.28 -6.07 24.25
CA THR A 55 2.71 -6.04 24.60
C THR A 55 3.65 -6.56 23.49
N THR A 56 3.11 -7.21 22.45
CA THR A 56 3.86 -7.64 21.26
C THR A 56 3.83 -6.60 20.13
N GLY A 57 3.18 -5.44 20.35
CA GLY A 57 3.05 -4.38 19.36
C GLY A 57 1.95 -4.59 18.33
N LYS A 58 1.10 -5.62 18.49
CA LYS A 58 -0.04 -5.86 17.57
C LYS A 58 -1.24 -5.00 17.97
N PRO A 59 -1.96 -4.39 17.02
CA PRO A 59 -3.14 -3.59 17.33
C PRO A 59 -4.24 -4.50 17.88
N ILE A 60 -4.93 -4.07 18.93
CA ILE A 60 -6.06 -4.81 19.52
C ILE A 60 -7.37 -4.04 19.40
N LYS A 61 -7.29 -2.71 19.28
CA LYS A 61 -8.45 -1.84 19.16
C LYS A 61 -8.08 -0.53 18.48
N LYS A 62 -8.97 -0.06 17.59
CA LYS A 62 -8.96 1.28 17.02
C LYS A 62 -10.34 1.90 17.20
N HIS A 63 -10.40 3.03 17.87
CA HIS A 63 -11.62 3.81 18.05
C HIS A 63 -11.50 5.12 17.29
N ILE A 64 -12.25 5.25 16.20
CA ILE A 64 -12.37 6.48 15.42
C ILE A 64 -13.49 7.30 16.04
N THR A 65 -13.16 8.50 16.53
CA THR A 65 -14.11 9.36 17.26
C THR A 65 -14.55 10.58 16.45
N VAL A 66 -13.77 10.96 15.43
CA VAL A 66 -14.09 12.08 14.53
C VAL A 66 -13.73 11.73 13.10
N VAL A 67 -14.65 11.97 12.16
CA VAL A 67 -14.43 11.85 10.70
C VAL A 67 -15.05 13.05 10.00
N LEU A 68 -14.28 13.72 9.15
CA LEU A 68 -14.68 14.97 8.46
C LEU A 68 -15.26 16.04 9.40
N GLY A 69 -14.80 16.07 10.66
CA GLY A 69 -15.25 17.01 11.70
C GLY A 69 -16.50 16.58 12.47
N GLU A 70 -17.15 15.48 12.08
CA GLU A 70 -18.31 14.92 12.75
C GLU A 70 -17.92 13.83 13.75
N ARG A 71 -18.63 13.75 14.87
CA ARG A 71 -18.42 12.70 15.87
C ARG A 71 -18.95 11.36 15.38
N THR A 72 -18.19 10.30 15.63
CA THR A 72 -18.58 8.92 15.38
C THR A 72 -18.12 8.02 16.53
N ASP A 73 -18.64 6.79 16.56
CA ASP A 73 -18.30 5.74 17.53
C ASP A 73 -17.99 4.47 16.72
N ASP A 74 -16.96 4.56 15.87
CA ASP A 74 -16.53 3.48 15.00
C ASP A 74 -15.36 2.75 15.66
N VAL A 75 -15.59 1.48 16.01
CA VAL A 75 -14.62 0.66 16.73
C VAL A 75 -14.24 -0.53 15.89
N ILE A 76 -12.95 -0.63 15.57
CA ILE A 76 -12.33 -1.81 14.98
C ILE A 76 -11.58 -2.54 16.08
N SER A 77 -11.68 -3.86 16.13
CA SER A 77 -10.97 -4.70 17.11
C SER A 77 -10.38 -5.92 16.45
N TRP A 78 -9.23 -6.36 16.97
CA TRP A 78 -8.48 -7.50 16.47
C TRP A 78 -8.24 -8.48 17.61
N GLN A 79 -8.39 -9.77 17.32
CA GLN A 79 -8.08 -10.87 18.25
C GLN A 79 -7.13 -11.84 17.58
N TYR A 80 -6.23 -12.40 18.38
CA TYR A 80 -5.16 -13.29 17.92
C TYR A 80 -5.22 -14.61 18.69
N ASN A 81 -4.78 -15.70 18.07
CA ASN A 81 -4.54 -16.97 18.76
C ASN A 81 -3.24 -16.90 19.61
N GLU A 82 -2.89 -18.01 20.26
CA GLU A 82 -1.70 -18.11 21.13
C GLU A 82 -0.38 -17.94 20.34
N GLU A 83 -0.37 -18.34 19.08
CA GLU A 83 0.75 -18.13 18.14
C GLU A 83 0.82 -16.69 17.61
N GLY A 84 -0.18 -15.86 17.95
CA GLY A 84 -0.28 -14.47 17.54
C GLY A 84 -0.82 -14.26 16.12
N ALA A 85 -1.34 -15.27 15.44
CA ALA A 85 -2.02 -15.12 14.16
C ALA A 85 -3.41 -14.47 14.37
N LEU A 86 -3.81 -13.57 13.47
CA LEU A 86 -5.09 -12.86 13.56
C LEU A 86 -6.23 -13.86 13.33
N VAL A 87 -7.20 -13.98 14.24
CA VAL A 87 -8.34 -14.90 14.11
C VAL A 87 -9.67 -14.19 13.90
N LEU A 88 -9.77 -12.94 14.38
CA LEU A 88 -10.97 -12.13 14.25
C LEU A 88 -10.58 -10.67 14.07
N GLU A 89 -11.19 -10.05 13.08
CA GLU A 89 -11.27 -8.60 12.94
C GLU A 89 -12.75 -8.20 12.89
N GLU A 90 -13.15 -7.23 13.71
CA GLU A 90 -14.55 -6.80 13.80
C GLU A 90 -14.62 -5.29 13.80
N ARG A 91 -15.49 -4.74 12.95
CA ARG A 91 -15.84 -3.32 12.94
C ARG A 91 -17.28 -3.11 13.38
N LYS A 92 -17.44 -2.40 14.50
CA LYS A 92 -18.72 -1.93 15.02
C LYS A 92 -18.87 -0.47 14.66
N ALA A 93 -19.71 -0.20 13.68
CA ALA A 93 -20.02 1.14 13.20
C ALA A 93 -21.47 1.19 12.73
N LYS A 94 -22.03 2.40 12.66
CA LYS A 94 -23.36 2.63 12.08
C LYS A 94 -23.42 2.22 10.60
N ASN A 95 -22.37 2.52 9.85
CA ASN A 95 -22.27 2.27 8.41
C ASN A 95 -21.17 1.26 8.13
N PHE A 96 -21.46 0.25 7.30
CA PHE A 96 -20.53 -0.81 6.88
C PHE A 96 -19.90 -1.60 8.05
N PRO A 97 -20.69 -2.13 9.00
CA PRO A 97 -20.15 -3.06 9.99
C PRO A 97 -19.68 -4.34 9.31
N TYR A 98 -18.64 -4.97 9.85
CA TYR A 98 -18.18 -6.26 9.37
C TYR A 98 -17.61 -7.11 10.50
N LYS A 99 -17.59 -8.41 10.24
CA LYS A 99 -16.96 -9.41 11.09
C LYS A 99 -16.21 -10.39 10.20
N HIS A 100 -14.90 -10.39 10.36
CA HIS A 100 -13.95 -11.08 9.52
C HIS A 100 -13.28 -12.18 10.33
N LEU A 101 -13.42 -13.42 9.88
CA LEU A 101 -12.86 -14.59 10.53
C LEU A 101 -11.73 -15.14 9.68
N TYR A 102 -10.66 -15.53 10.34
CA TYR A 102 -9.48 -16.11 9.72
C TYR A 102 -9.28 -17.51 10.28
N LYS A 103 -9.05 -18.49 9.41
CA LYS A 103 -8.81 -19.87 9.81
C LYS A 103 -7.45 -20.33 9.33
N TYR A 104 -6.83 -21.17 10.14
CA TYR A 104 -5.53 -21.72 9.89
C TYR A 104 -5.59 -23.25 9.94
N ASP A 105 -4.71 -23.90 9.21
CA ASP A 105 -4.48 -25.34 9.38
C ASP A 105 -3.62 -25.65 10.62
N GLU A 106 -3.35 -26.93 10.86
CA GLU A 106 -2.56 -27.40 11.99
C GLU A 106 -1.09 -26.94 11.96
N GLN A 107 -0.60 -26.50 10.79
CA GLN A 107 0.75 -25.94 10.61
C GLN A 107 0.77 -24.41 10.78
N GLY A 108 -0.39 -23.79 11.07
CA GLY A 108 -0.52 -22.35 11.24
C GLY A 108 -0.61 -21.56 9.93
N ARG A 109 -0.87 -22.23 8.80
CA ARG A 109 -1.01 -21.57 7.48
C ARG A 109 -2.45 -21.12 7.27
N LEU A 110 -2.66 -19.94 6.70
CA LEU A 110 -3.99 -19.35 6.49
C LEU A 110 -4.76 -20.12 5.42
N ILE A 111 -5.91 -20.69 5.76
CA ILE A 111 -6.73 -21.49 4.83
C ILE A 111 -8.06 -20.84 4.47
N GLU A 112 -8.52 -19.86 5.24
CA GLU A 112 -9.76 -19.12 4.98
C GLU A 112 -9.63 -17.69 5.50
N GLU A 113 -9.98 -16.72 4.67
CA GLU A 113 -9.97 -15.29 5.04
C GLU A 113 -11.00 -14.50 4.23
N PRO A 114 -11.42 -13.32 4.70
CA PRO A 114 -12.16 -12.37 3.89
C PRO A 114 -11.25 -11.68 2.87
N TRP A 115 -11.77 -11.47 1.67
CA TRP A 115 -11.08 -10.78 0.58
C TRP A 115 -12.04 -9.82 -0.13
N GLY A 116 -12.04 -8.56 0.28
CA GLY A 116 -13.02 -7.57 -0.18
C GLY A 116 -14.45 -8.02 0.15
N ASP A 117 -15.29 -8.18 -0.87
CA ASP A 117 -16.66 -8.69 -0.73
C ASP A 117 -16.76 -10.23 -0.78
N PHE A 118 -15.63 -10.92 -0.86
CA PHE A 118 -15.54 -12.38 -1.01
C PHE A 118 -14.94 -13.04 0.23
N GLN A 119 -15.12 -14.34 0.31
CA GLN A 119 -14.33 -15.22 1.15
C GLN A 119 -13.36 -16.01 0.28
N ARG A 120 -12.10 -16.04 0.67
CA ARG A 120 -11.03 -16.76 -0.01
C ARG A 120 -10.71 -18.04 0.76
N LYS A 121 -10.55 -19.17 0.06
CA LYS A 121 -10.05 -20.43 0.63
C LYS A 121 -8.81 -20.89 -0.09
N ILE A 122 -7.77 -21.24 0.66
CA ILE A 122 -6.42 -21.47 0.13
C ILE A 122 -6.02 -22.93 0.39
N SER A 123 -5.45 -23.58 -0.62
CA SER A 123 -4.84 -24.90 -0.53
C SER A 123 -3.33 -24.82 -0.72
N TYR A 124 -2.61 -25.73 -0.08
CA TYR A 124 -1.15 -25.76 -0.06
C TYR A 124 -0.62 -27.13 -0.50
N ASP A 125 0.57 -27.13 -1.10
CA ASP A 125 1.34 -28.35 -1.31
C ASP A 125 2.00 -28.85 -0.01
N ALA A 126 2.72 -29.98 -0.10
CA ALA A 126 3.43 -30.58 1.02
C ALA A 126 4.63 -29.75 1.52
N LEU A 127 5.13 -28.80 0.71
CA LEU A 127 6.19 -27.87 1.09
C LEU A 127 5.62 -26.59 1.73
N GLY A 128 4.29 -26.41 1.68
CA GLY A 128 3.60 -25.24 2.21
C GLY A 128 3.47 -24.09 1.24
N ASN A 129 3.70 -24.30 -0.05
CA ASN A 129 3.42 -23.29 -1.07
C ASN A 129 1.93 -23.32 -1.43
N ALA A 130 1.32 -22.16 -1.59
CA ALA A 130 -0.08 -22.08 -2.00
C ALA A 130 -0.22 -22.57 -3.45
N THR A 131 -1.16 -23.47 -3.71
CA THR A 131 -1.35 -24.08 -5.04
C THR A 131 -2.68 -23.72 -5.68
N GLU A 132 -3.71 -23.48 -4.87
CA GLU A 132 -5.03 -23.13 -5.38
C GLU A 132 -5.75 -22.19 -4.42
N VAL A 133 -6.59 -21.35 -4.99
CA VAL A 133 -7.45 -20.46 -4.23
C VAL A 133 -8.84 -20.37 -4.84
N TYR A 134 -9.84 -20.35 -3.98
CA TYR A 134 -11.25 -20.29 -4.34
C TYR A 134 -11.89 -19.05 -3.75
N TYR A 135 -12.66 -18.33 -4.55
CA TYR A 135 -13.32 -17.09 -4.15
C TYR A 135 -14.83 -17.30 -4.12
N TYR A 136 -15.41 -17.14 -2.94
CA TYR A 136 -16.84 -17.32 -2.69
C TYR A 136 -17.48 -15.97 -2.39
N ASN A 137 -18.64 -15.69 -2.98
CA ASN A 137 -19.40 -14.50 -2.64
C ASN A 137 -20.02 -14.58 -1.23
N LYS A 138 -20.65 -13.50 -0.77
CA LYS A 138 -21.33 -13.43 0.55
C LYS A 138 -22.45 -14.47 0.76
N LYS A 139 -22.97 -15.09 -0.31
CA LYS A 139 -23.96 -16.19 -0.25
C LYS A 139 -23.30 -17.57 -0.21
N GLY A 140 -21.97 -17.65 -0.26
CA GLY A 140 -21.21 -18.88 -0.26
C GLY A 140 -21.12 -19.58 -1.62
N ALA A 141 -21.54 -18.92 -2.71
CA ALA A 141 -21.38 -19.48 -4.05
C ALA A 141 -19.97 -19.20 -4.58
N LEU A 142 -19.35 -20.19 -5.22
CA LEU A 142 -18.07 -20.04 -5.90
C LEU A 142 -18.25 -19.09 -7.10
N GLU A 143 -17.36 -18.11 -7.23
CA GLU A 143 -17.36 -17.13 -8.31
C GLU A 143 -16.23 -17.42 -9.30
N TRP A 144 -15.02 -17.66 -8.79
CA TRP A 144 -13.85 -18.06 -9.58
C TRP A 144 -12.82 -18.79 -8.72
N ARG A 145 -11.85 -19.42 -9.38
CA ARG A 145 -10.68 -20.05 -8.74
C ARG A 145 -9.40 -19.70 -9.47
N ASN A 146 -8.29 -19.66 -8.74
CA ASN A 146 -6.96 -19.49 -9.31
C ASN A 146 -6.09 -20.69 -8.95
N VAL A 147 -5.25 -21.10 -9.88
CA VAL A 147 -4.28 -22.19 -9.71
C VAL A 147 -2.88 -21.60 -9.86
N TRP A 148 -2.00 -21.90 -8.92
CA TRP A 148 -0.64 -21.38 -8.85
C TRP A 148 0.39 -22.47 -9.09
N VAL A 149 1.38 -22.13 -9.91
CA VAL A 149 2.61 -22.91 -10.07
C VAL A 149 3.73 -22.15 -9.39
N ASN A 150 4.45 -22.82 -8.49
CA ASN A 150 5.53 -22.23 -7.71
C ASN A 150 6.90 -22.74 -8.19
N ASP A 151 7.91 -21.89 -8.09
CA ASP A 151 9.31 -22.32 -8.15
C ASP A 151 9.71 -23.08 -6.86
N PRO A 152 10.89 -23.72 -6.81
CA PRO A 152 11.37 -24.43 -5.62
C PRO A 152 11.57 -23.57 -4.37
N HIS A 153 11.51 -22.25 -4.50
CA HIS A 153 11.64 -21.28 -3.40
C HIS A 153 10.27 -20.77 -2.92
N GLY A 154 9.17 -21.26 -3.52
CA GLY A 154 7.81 -20.88 -3.18
C GLY A 154 7.32 -19.61 -3.89
N ASN A 155 8.04 -19.09 -4.88
CA ASN A 155 7.57 -17.95 -5.66
C ASN A 155 6.60 -18.40 -6.75
N VAL A 156 5.45 -17.73 -6.90
CA VAL A 156 4.48 -18.01 -7.96
C VAL A 156 5.07 -17.61 -9.32
N ILE A 157 5.31 -18.57 -10.20
CA ILE A 157 5.79 -18.33 -11.57
C ILE A 157 4.66 -18.31 -12.59
N GLU A 158 3.52 -18.91 -12.28
CA GLU A 158 2.30 -18.84 -13.09
C GLU A 158 1.06 -18.87 -12.21
N GLU A 159 0.08 -18.03 -12.53
CA GLU A 159 -1.28 -18.05 -11.99
C GLU A 159 -2.28 -18.21 -13.14
N VAL A 160 -3.15 -19.21 -13.06
CA VAL A 160 -4.23 -19.42 -14.04
C VAL A 160 -5.58 -19.21 -13.38
N ARG A 161 -6.42 -18.34 -13.97
CA ARG A 161 -7.73 -17.96 -13.43
C ARG A 161 -8.84 -18.65 -14.20
N TYR A 162 -9.79 -19.24 -13.47
CA TYR A 162 -10.94 -19.94 -14.04
C TYR A 162 -12.25 -19.43 -13.45
N THR A 163 -13.29 -19.37 -14.26
CA THR A 163 -14.66 -19.14 -13.79
C THR A 163 -15.12 -20.26 -12.85
N ALA A 164 -16.23 -20.06 -12.14
CA ALA A 164 -16.86 -21.12 -11.35
C ALA A 164 -17.22 -22.38 -12.17
N SER A 165 -17.49 -22.25 -13.47
CA SER A 165 -17.75 -23.36 -14.40
C SER A 165 -16.48 -24.04 -14.93
N GLY A 166 -15.29 -23.49 -14.62
CA GLY A 166 -14.00 -24.04 -15.05
C GLY A 166 -13.50 -23.51 -16.39
N GLU A 167 -14.12 -22.47 -16.95
CA GLU A 167 -13.65 -21.81 -18.17
C GLU A 167 -12.44 -20.91 -17.86
N LEU A 168 -11.46 -20.88 -18.76
CA LEU A 168 -10.28 -20.04 -18.60
C LEU A 168 -10.66 -18.55 -18.72
N ILE A 169 -10.27 -17.75 -17.74
CA ILE A 169 -10.40 -16.29 -17.75
C ILE A 169 -9.13 -15.66 -18.33
N GLY A 170 -7.98 -16.19 -17.94
CA GLY A 170 -6.67 -15.67 -18.33
C GLY A 170 -5.58 -16.19 -17.40
N LYS A 171 -4.37 -15.68 -17.56
CA LYS A 171 -3.24 -16.06 -16.72
C LYS A 171 -2.29 -14.91 -16.44
N GLU A 172 -1.49 -15.07 -15.39
CA GLU A 172 -0.33 -14.24 -15.10
C GLU A 172 0.91 -15.13 -15.06
N THR A 173 2.04 -14.59 -15.53
CA THR A 173 3.35 -15.23 -15.38
C THR A 173 4.32 -14.28 -14.72
N ALA A 174 5.22 -14.80 -13.90
CA ALA A 174 6.26 -14.02 -13.26
C ALA A 174 7.64 -14.67 -13.44
N ALA A 175 8.67 -13.83 -13.51
CA ALA A 175 10.06 -14.27 -13.48
C ALA A 175 10.80 -13.57 -12.34
N TYR A 176 11.78 -14.27 -11.78
CA TYR A 176 12.55 -13.83 -10.62
C TYR A 176 14.04 -13.87 -10.93
N ASP A 177 14.81 -12.98 -10.28
CA ASP A 177 16.27 -13.07 -10.31
C ASP A 177 16.81 -14.14 -9.36
N ALA A 178 18.13 -14.32 -9.34
CA ALA A 178 18.81 -15.30 -8.49
C ALA A 178 18.74 -14.97 -6.98
N GLN A 179 18.15 -13.83 -6.59
CA GLN A 179 17.86 -13.46 -5.21
C GLN A 179 16.35 -13.56 -4.92
N HIS A 180 15.57 -14.20 -5.80
CA HIS A 180 14.13 -14.40 -5.67
C HIS A 180 13.31 -13.10 -5.67
N ARG A 181 13.81 -12.04 -6.33
CA ARG A 181 13.05 -10.80 -6.53
C ARG A 181 12.38 -10.81 -7.90
N LYS A 182 11.10 -10.43 -7.97
CA LYS A 182 10.32 -10.38 -9.22
C LYS A 182 10.99 -9.39 -10.19
N ILE A 183 11.35 -9.82 -11.39
CA ILE A 183 11.95 -8.98 -12.44
C ILE A 183 11.01 -8.75 -13.61
N LEU A 184 9.98 -9.59 -13.74
CA LEU A 184 8.96 -9.53 -14.78
C LEU A 184 7.62 -10.03 -14.23
N GLY A 185 6.54 -9.36 -14.61
CA GLY A 185 5.18 -9.87 -14.52
C GLY A 185 4.48 -9.62 -15.85
N GLU A 186 3.71 -10.58 -16.34
CA GLU A 186 2.93 -10.45 -17.58
C GLU A 186 1.52 -11.02 -17.37
N GLU A 187 0.51 -10.30 -17.85
CA GLU A 187 -0.88 -10.76 -17.83
C GLU A 187 -1.37 -11.06 -19.24
N PHE A 188 -2.17 -12.12 -19.33
CA PHE A 188 -2.75 -12.58 -20.57
C PHE A 188 -4.25 -12.87 -20.39
N THR A 189 -5.02 -12.57 -21.43
CA THR A 189 -6.39 -13.02 -21.62
C THR A 189 -6.47 -14.54 -21.79
N ALA A 190 -7.70 -15.07 -21.82
CA ALA A 190 -7.96 -16.48 -22.08
C ALA A 190 -7.46 -16.98 -23.45
N ASP A 191 -7.45 -16.13 -24.48
CA ASP A 191 -6.93 -16.45 -25.82
C ASP A 191 -5.41 -16.21 -25.95
N GLY A 192 -4.75 -15.79 -24.88
CA GLY A 192 -3.30 -15.65 -24.81
C GLY A 192 -2.76 -14.30 -25.28
N GLN A 193 -3.64 -13.32 -25.51
CA GLN A 193 -3.26 -11.94 -25.78
C GLN A 193 -2.71 -11.30 -24.50
N ARG A 194 -1.58 -10.60 -24.60
CA ARG A 194 -0.99 -9.89 -23.47
C ARG A 194 -1.75 -8.59 -23.21
N THR A 195 -2.20 -8.40 -21.98
CA THR A 195 -2.88 -7.17 -21.54
C THR A 195 -1.98 -6.26 -20.73
N GLU A 196 -1.02 -6.84 -20.00
CA GLU A 196 -0.09 -6.08 -19.16
C GLU A 196 1.31 -6.68 -19.16
N ARG A 197 2.31 -5.79 -18.97
CA ARG A 197 3.69 -6.17 -18.72
C ARG A 197 4.33 -5.22 -17.72
N THR A 198 4.85 -5.77 -16.63
CA THR A 198 5.64 -5.02 -15.65
C THR A 198 7.07 -5.54 -15.58
N THR A 199 8.05 -4.65 -15.61
CA THR A 199 9.47 -4.98 -15.40
C THR A 199 10.01 -4.25 -14.19
N TYR A 200 10.94 -4.89 -13.49
CA TYR A 200 11.53 -4.37 -12.26
C TYR A 200 13.06 -4.43 -12.33
N LYS A 201 13.71 -3.43 -11.72
CA LYS A 201 15.17 -3.41 -11.53
C LYS A 201 15.50 -3.08 -10.09
N TYR A 202 16.62 -3.61 -9.63
CA TYR A 202 17.06 -3.44 -8.25
C TYR A 202 18.51 -2.98 -8.21
N ASN A 203 18.86 -2.19 -7.18
CA ASN A 203 20.24 -1.88 -6.88
C ASN A 203 20.93 -3.05 -6.15
N LYS A 204 22.21 -2.87 -5.79
CA LYS A 204 22.99 -3.89 -5.07
C LYS A 204 22.50 -4.19 -3.65
N LEU A 205 21.72 -3.30 -3.05
CA LEU A 205 21.06 -3.52 -1.76
C LEU A 205 19.73 -4.28 -1.92
N GLY A 206 19.33 -4.59 -3.15
CA GLY A 206 18.05 -5.24 -3.45
C GLY A 206 16.84 -4.32 -3.37
N LEU A 207 17.05 -3.00 -3.39
CA LEU A 207 15.98 -2.00 -3.39
C LEU A 207 15.57 -1.68 -4.83
N LEU A 208 14.26 -1.55 -5.07
CA LEU A 208 13.67 -1.28 -6.39
C LEU A 208 14.16 0.06 -6.92
N THR A 209 14.85 0.10 -8.07
CA THR A 209 15.29 1.35 -8.71
C THR A 209 14.39 1.78 -9.85
N ASP A 210 13.80 0.83 -10.56
CA ASP A 210 12.94 1.09 -11.71
C ASP A 210 11.79 0.09 -11.73
N ARG A 211 10.57 0.58 -11.93
CA ARG A 211 9.40 -0.22 -12.29
C ARG A 211 8.79 0.38 -13.56
N ILE A 212 8.54 -0.44 -14.57
CA ILE A 212 7.87 -0.01 -15.80
C ILE A 212 6.67 -0.92 -16.01
N LEU A 213 5.46 -0.36 -15.94
CA LEU A 213 4.22 -1.03 -16.32
C LEU A 213 3.77 -0.52 -17.70
N ILE A 214 3.48 -1.45 -18.59
CA ILE A 214 2.88 -1.23 -19.90
C ILE A 214 1.52 -1.92 -19.89
N VAL A 215 0.47 -1.20 -20.24
CA VAL A 215 -0.87 -1.73 -20.47
C VAL A 215 -1.18 -1.62 -21.95
N TYR A 216 -1.71 -2.70 -22.51
CA TYR A 216 -2.05 -2.82 -23.91
C TYR A 216 -3.56 -2.63 -24.12
N ALA A 217 -3.97 -2.24 -25.33
CA ALA A 217 -5.37 -2.17 -25.67
C ALA A 217 -5.97 -3.59 -25.80
N ASP A 218 -7.20 -3.76 -25.31
CA ASP A 218 -7.91 -5.05 -25.37
C ASP A 218 -8.11 -5.53 -26.82
N ASP A 219 -8.37 -4.62 -27.76
CA ASP A 219 -8.64 -4.92 -29.17
C ASP A 219 -7.41 -4.82 -30.08
N ASN A 220 -6.28 -4.32 -29.56
CA ASN A 220 -5.04 -4.18 -30.30
C ASN A 220 -3.81 -4.41 -29.41
N PRO A 221 -3.19 -5.61 -29.42
CA PRO A 221 -2.09 -5.94 -28.53
C PRO A 221 -0.78 -5.17 -28.81
N ASP A 222 -0.69 -4.50 -29.95
CA ASP A 222 0.47 -3.67 -30.29
C ASP A 222 0.29 -2.21 -29.83
N GLU A 223 -0.92 -1.82 -29.43
CA GLU A 223 -1.23 -0.49 -28.93
C GLU A 223 -1.04 -0.42 -27.42
N ILE A 224 -0.27 0.57 -26.96
CA ILE A 224 -0.02 0.84 -25.55
C ILE A 224 -0.96 1.95 -25.11
N THR A 225 -1.86 1.64 -24.18
CA THR A 225 -2.82 2.58 -23.61
C THR A 225 -2.27 3.31 -22.39
N MET A 226 -1.33 2.68 -21.68
CA MET A 226 -0.67 3.28 -20.51
C MET A 226 0.78 2.81 -20.41
N ARG A 227 1.68 3.72 -20.05
CA ARG A 227 3.07 3.38 -19.76
C ARG A 227 3.59 4.13 -18.55
N MET A 228 3.49 3.50 -17.39
CA MET A 228 3.96 4.05 -16.13
C MET A 228 5.42 3.72 -15.89
N VAL A 229 6.21 4.73 -15.57
CA VAL A 229 7.62 4.61 -15.19
C VAL A 229 7.78 5.15 -13.78
N GLN A 230 8.14 4.26 -12.87
CA GLN A 230 8.59 4.62 -11.54
C GLN A 230 10.11 4.52 -11.46
N LYS A 231 10.74 5.49 -10.80
CA LYS A 231 12.16 5.46 -10.48
C LYS A 231 12.41 5.88 -9.05
N CYS A 232 13.28 5.14 -8.37
CA CYS A 232 13.66 5.39 -6.99
C CYS A 232 15.18 5.56 -6.88
N LEU A 233 15.59 6.51 -6.05
CA LEU A 233 16.99 6.73 -5.68
C LEU A 233 17.12 6.52 -4.17
N TYR A 234 18.22 5.89 -3.75
CA TYR A 234 18.52 5.64 -2.35
C TYR A 234 19.91 6.15 -2.00
N ASP A 235 20.14 6.39 -0.72
CA ASP A 235 21.49 6.54 -0.19
C ASP A 235 22.18 5.19 0.05
N ASP A 236 23.41 5.25 0.55
CA ASP A 236 24.25 4.09 0.87
C ASP A 236 23.70 3.21 2.00
N LYS A 237 22.81 3.74 2.85
CA LYS A 237 22.10 3.03 3.92
C LYS A 237 20.76 2.46 3.45
N GLY A 238 20.39 2.67 2.19
CA GLY A 238 19.13 2.20 1.63
C GLY A 238 17.91 3.06 1.97
N ARG A 239 18.09 4.29 2.45
CA ARG A 239 16.99 5.23 2.68
C ARG A 239 16.60 5.87 1.35
N LEU A 240 15.30 5.92 1.06
CA LEU A 240 14.75 6.49 -0.17
C LEU A 240 15.02 7.99 -0.20
N LEU A 241 15.72 8.50 -1.22
CA LEU A 241 16.02 9.91 -1.41
C LEU A 241 15.05 10.56 -2.40
N GLU A 242 14.72 9.85 -3.47
CA GLU A 242 13.81 10.31 -4.52
C GLU A 242 12.90 9.18 -4.96
N ASN A 243 11.63 9.48 -5.24
CA ASN A 243 10.69 8.60 -5.93
C ASN A 243 9.93 9.42 -6.98
N SER A 244 10.06 9.06 -8.26
CA SER A 244 9.32 9.70 -9.34
C SER A 244 8.42 8.70 -10.02
N PHE A 245 7.23 9.14 -10.41
CA PHE A 245 6.26 8.36 -11.17
C PHE A 245 5.76 9.18 -12.35
N VAL A 246 5.74 8.58 -13.54
CA VAL A 246 5.35 9.23 -14.78
C VAL A 246 4.55 8.27 -15.66
N ASP A 247 3.34 8.65 -16.07
CA ASP A 247 2.69 8.03 -17.23
C ASP A 247 3.18 8.71 -18.52
N THR A 248 3.96 7.95 -19.30
CA THR A 248 4.57 8.40 -20.54
C THR A 248 3.67 8.23 -21.76
N ALA A 249 2.60 7.44 -21.67
CA ALA A 249 1.61 7.32 -22.75
C ALA A 249 0.66 8.53 -22.75
N ASN A 250 0.31 9.03 -21.56
CA ASN A 250 -0.64 10.13 -21.37
C ASN A 250 0.01 11.34 -20.68
N LEU A 251 1.11 11.86 -21.24
CA LEU A 251 1.86 12.99 -20.66
C LEU A 251 1.03 14.25 -20.40
N ASN A 252 -0.05 14.43 -21.18
CA ASN A 252 -0.92 15.60 -21.15
C ASN A 252 -2.25 15.36 -20.42
N ASP A 253 -2.48 14.18 -19.88
CA ASP A 253 -3.71 13.91 -19.13
C ASP A 253 -3.62 14.56 -17.75
N GLU A 254 -4.54 15.50 -17.47
CA GLU A 254 -4.67 16.16 -16.18
C GLU A 254 -5.00 15.16 -15.05
N MET A 255 -5.43 13.94 -15.38
CA MET A 255 -5.66 12.85 -14.42
C MET A 255 -4.40 12.08 -14.00
N GLY A 256 -3.28 12.21 -14.72
CA GLY A 256 -2.03 11.52 -14.39
C GLY A 256 -1.30 12.22 -13.25
N ALA A 257 -1.25 11.62 -12.06
CA ALA A 257 -0.44 12.09 -10.94
C ALA A 257 1.06 11.86 -11.22
N ASN A 258 1.61 12.62 -12.18
CA ASN A 258 3.03 12.64 -12.49
C ASN A 258 3.73 13.44 -11.39
N TYR A 259 4.55 12.77 -10.59
CA TYR A 259 5.19 13.40 -9.44
C TYR A 259 6.66 13.04 -9.32
N LEU A 260 7.37 13.90 -8.59
CA LEU A 260 8.65 13.62 -7.96
C LEU A 260 8.50 13.91 -6.47
N ASN A 261 8.89 12.96 -5.63
CA ASN A 261 9.03 13.13 -4.20
C ASN A 261 10.51 13.12 -3.83
N GLU A 262 10.94 14.09 -3.02
CA GLU A 262 12.26 14.12 -2.39
C GLU A 262 12.11 13.91 -0.88
N TYR A 263 12.99 13.10 -0.29
CA TYR A 263 12.95 12.75 1.12
C TYR A 263 14.26 13.17 1.80
N HIS A 264 14.14 13.88 2.92
CA HIS A 264 15.27 14.39 3.67
C HIS A 264 15.28 13.83 5.08
N TYR A 265 16.47 13.45 5.53
CA TYR A 265 16.68 12.79 6.81
C TYR A 265 17.62 13.61 7.69
N ASN A 266 17.44 13.54 9.01
CA ASN A 266 18.43 14.05 9.95
C ASN A 266 19.61 13.07 10.13
N GLU A 267 20.59 13.43 10.96
CA GLU A 267 21.78 12.61 11.23
C GLU A 267 21.44 11.25 11.87
N ALA A 268 20.37 11.19 12.67
CA ALA A 268 19.84 9.95 13.25
C ALA A 268 19.11 9.06 12.23
N GLY A 269 18.89 9.56 11.01
CA GLY A 269 18.21 8.84 9.93
C GLY A 269 16.69 8.85 9.99
N LEU A 270 16.08 9.76 10.76
CA LEU A 270 14.65 10.00 10.78
C LEU A 270 14.27 10.96 9.65
N MET A 271 13.18 10.66 8.92
CA MET A 271 12.71 11.46 7.79
C MET A 271 12.09 12.77 8.29
N VAL A 272 12.77 13.89 8.15
CA VAL A 272 12.33 15.18 8.69
C VAL A 272 11.52 16.01 7.70
N GLN A 273 11.65 15.72 6.40
CA GLN A 273 10.92 16.44 5.36
C GLN A 273 10.69 15.57 4.12
N LYS A 274 9.47 15.64 3.57
CA LYS A 274 9.11 15.17 2.23
C LYS A 274 8.75 16.38 1.38
N ARG A 275 9.27 16.49 0.16
CA ARG A 275 8.92 17.52 -0.82
C ARG A 275 8.24 16.85 -2.00
N ILE A 276 7.15 17.44 -2.46
CA ILE A 276 6.27 16.88 -3.49
C ILE A 276 6.22 17.88 -4.64
N TYR A 277 6.54 17.40 -5.83
CA TYR A 277 6.62 18.16 -7.06
C TYR A 277 5.69 17.54 -8.08
N ASP A 278 4.82 18.35 -8.66
CA ASP A 278 4.06 17.96 -9.84
C ASP A 278 4.98 18.16 -11.05
N ILE A 279 5.17 17.13 -11.87
CA ILE A 279 6.08 17.15 -13.01
C ILE A 279 5.33 16.76 -14.29
N GLN A 280 5.78 17.26 -15.44
CA GLN A 280 5.29 16.82 -16.74
C GLN A 280 6.36 15.92 -17.38
N GLY A 281 6.21 14.62 -17.22
CA GLY A 281 7.19 13.66 -17.73
C GLY A 281 8.41 13.47 -16.82
N TYR A 282 9.34 12.60 -17.25
CA TYR A 282 10.60 12.40 -16.53
C TYR A 282 11.61 13.50 -16.88
N LEU A 283 11.95 14.34 -15.90
CA LEU A 283 12.84 15.49 -16.08
C LEU A 283 14.27 15.19 -15.61
N PRO A 284 15.30 15.48 -16.45
CA PRO A 284 16.69 15.58 -16.02
C PRO A 284 16.84 16.52 -14.82
N LYS A 285 17.83 16.27 -13.95
CA LYS A 285 17.97 16.98 -12.66
C LYS A 285 18.04 18.51 -12.80
N ASP A 286 18.69 18.98 -13.85
CA ASP A 286 18.84 20.40 -14.20
C ASP A 286 17.55 21.07 -14.73
N GLN A 287 16.54 20.27 -15.08
CA GLN A 287 15.26 20.74 -15.61
C GLN A 287 14.10 20.57 -14.60
N ARG A 288 14.38 20.05 -13.41
CA ARG A 288 13.36 19.82 -12.38
C ARG A 288 12.91 21.13 -11.73
N PRO A 289 11.64 21.23 -11.29
CA PRO A 289 11.18 22.38 -10.53
C PRO A 289 12.00 22.56 -9.25
N THR A 290 12.39 23.79 -8.94
CA THR A 290 13.15 24.08 -7.71
C THR A 290 12.26 24.31 -6.50
N ARG A 291 10.98 24.62 -6.72
CA ARG A 291 9.99 24.88 -5.68
C ARG A 291 8.96 23.75 -5.65
N PRO A 292 8.78 23.07 -4.52
CA PRO A 292 7.78 22.02 -4.41
C PRO A 292 6.36 22.59 -4.33
N ASN A 293 5.40 21.84 -4.86
CA ASN A 293 3.96 22.11 -4.78
C ASN A 293 3.47 21.96 -3.34
N ALA A 294 3.94 20.88 -2.69
CA ALA A 294 3.70 20.64 -1.28
C ALA A 294 4.95 20.16 -0.55
N ARG A 295 5.01 20.36 0.76
CA ARG A 295 6.01 19.71 1.61
C ARG A 295 5.41 19.29 2.94
N GLU A 296 5.92 18.22 3.50
CA GLU A 296 5.57 17.73 4.82
C GLU A 296 6.81 17.83 5.71
N GLU A 297 6.62 18.27 6.95
CA GLU A 297 7.69 18.38 7.96
C GLU A 297 7.32 17.58 9.21
N TYR A 298 8.28 16.83 9.75
CA TYR A 298 8.05 15.87 10.84
C TYR A 298 8.87 16.22 12.07
N THR A 299 8.27 16.04 13.26
CA THR A 299 8.99 16.06 14.54
C THR A 299 8.75 14.76 15.29
N TYR A 300 9.72 14.37 16.11
CA TYR A 300 9.80 13.04 16.72
C TYR A 300 9.89 13.12 18.24
N ASP A 301 9.45 12.06 18.92
CA ASP A 301 9.77 11.84 20.33
C ASP A 301 11.18 11.23 20.49
N SER A 302 11.58 10.96 21.74
CA SER A 302 12.88 10.39 22.07
C SER A 302 13.10 8.97 21.57
N THR A 303 12.02 8.25 21.23
CA THR A 303 12.07 6.86 20.74
C THR A 303 12.19 6.83 19.22
N GLY A 304 12.03 7.97 18.54
CA GLY A 304 12.09 8.07 17.09
C GLY A 304 10.74 7.86 16.40
N ASN A 305 9.63 7.92 17.15
CA ASN A 305 8.29 7.96 16.55
C ASN A 305 7.88 9.41 16.25
N TRP A 306 7.32 9.66 15.07
CA TRP A 306 6.86 11.01 14.76
C TRP A 306 5.63 11.35 15.62
N VAL A 307 5.64 12.55 16.19
CA VAL A 307 4.57 13.08 17.06
C VAL A 307 3.84 14.26 16.44
N LYS A 308 4.39 14.80 15.35
CA LYS A 308 3.74 15.86 14.58
C LYS A 308 4.17 15.82 13.13
N LYS A 309 3.21 16.02 12.23
CA LYS A 309 3.41 16.32 10.82
C LYS A 309 2.76 17.67 10.48
N VAL A 310 3.44 18.49 9.69
CA VAL A 310 2.88 19.75 9.18
C VAL A 310 2.95 19.73 7.67
N THR A 311 1.80 19.85 7.02
CA THR A 311 1.69 19.90 5.56
C THR A 311 1.60 21.35 5.11
N TYR A 312 2.45 21.70 4.14
CA TYR A 312 2.49 22.98 3.50
C TYR A 312 2.14 22.82 2.02
N GLU A 313 1.21 23.62 1.51
CA GLU A 313 0.94 23.74 0.08
C GLU A 313 1.18 25.17 -0.35
N ASN A 314 1.94 25.34 -1.43
CA ASN A 314 2.31 26.65 -1.96
C ASN A 314 2.94 27.60 -0.91
N GLY A 315 3.52 27.03 0.16
CA GLY A 315 4.14 27.76 1.27
C GLY A 315 3.24 28.05 2.47
N ASN A 316 1.95 27.75 2.42
CA ASN A 316 1.00 27.92 3.52
C ASN A 316 0.75 26.58 4.22
N ILE A 317 0.59 26.61 5.54
CA ILE A 317 0.17 25.42 6.30
C ILE A 317 -1.29 25.13 5.96
N THR A 318 -1.57 23.95 5.40
CA THR A 318 -2.92 23.47 5.11
C THR A 318 -3.39 22.48 6.15
N GLU A 319 -2.48 21.65 6.66
CA GLU A 319 -2.79 20.58 7.59
C GLU A 319 -1.75 20.45 8.71
N ILE A 320 -2.21 20.04 9.89
CA ILE A 320 -1.36 19.62 11.01
C ILE A 320 -1.91 18.30 11.53
N GLU A 321 -1.03 17.32 11.67
CA GLU A 321 -1.31 16.05 12.33
C GLU A 321 -0.46 15.92 13.58
N THR A 322 -1.03 15.34 14.64
CA THR A 322 -0.34 15.13 15.91
C THR A 322 -0.61 13.73 16.45
N ARG A 323 0.39 13.15 17.10
CA ARG A 323 0.29 11.88 17.82
C ARG A 323 0.70 12.07 19.27
N GLU A 324 -0.14 11.59 20.18
CA GLU A 324 0.20 11.38 21.59
C GLU A 324 0.42 9.88 21.76
N ILE A 325 1.66 9.47 22.07
CA ILE A 325 2.07 8.07 22.14
C ILE A 325 2.36 7.71 23.59
N ILE A 326 1.76 6.61 24.06
CA ILE A 326 1.99 6.04 25.38
C ILE A 326 2.70 4.70 25.19
N TYR A 327 3.79 4.49 25.91
CA TYR A 327 4.58 3.25 25.92
C TYR A 327 4.26 2.42 27.17
N TYR A 328 4.62 1.14 27.14
CA TYR A 328 4.49 0.21 28.27
C TYR A 328 5.49 0.45 29.41
#